data_AF-A0A233S1M9-F1
#
_entry.id   AF-A0A233S1M9-F1
#
_cell.length_a   1.000
_cell.length_b   1.000
_cell.length_c   1.000
_cell.angle_alpha   90.00
_cell.angle_beta   90.00
_cell.angle_gamma   90.00
#
_symmetry.space_group_name_H-M   'P 1'
#
loop_
_entity.id
_entity.type
_entity.pdbx_description
1 polymer ?
#
loop_
_entity_poly.entity_id
_entity_poly.type
_entity_poly.pdbx_seq_one_letter_code
_entity_poly.pdbx_strand_id
1 'polypeptide(L)'
;MPLDGNGGYSVRRYTLDFDWRAPRTPFGATTTVSATATQALSRFDLDFAGNTLHTVTVDGTPAKAVRDGDELVVTPAKPIARGGTFTVRVAYTADPTQRRHRDDAIQDYGWVPTADGTLLSLQPDGARMVFPADDHPSVRAPFTFRVTTPPGLTAVANGRLVGHVRQPDGRIRWTYDSEHPLAAQLVQLAIGRFSVVNGTGPRGLPVRDVVPDGLVAGTEKYRSLTPEHLAWLEQRLGPYPFRRYGVLVGDTDLPVALETQSLSVVPSADLLGDQVGAERNLVHELAHQWTGDSVAIRRWSDLWLSEGHARFYELLHSDTHGGIDLEDMMRAAYEQHDQWRHDDGAPAEPTEPTLFRQMRYDGSALVLYALREKVGEDTFDRIERSWVTTYRGRAAGTADFVRLASHVAGEDLTPFLTPWLYGAHTPPMPGHPDWHVEPVEN
;
A
#
# COMPACT_ATOMS: atom_id res chain seq x y z
N MET A 1 14.89 1.22 4.08
CA MET A 1 14.57 0.73 5.43
C MET A 1 14.84 -0.78 5.55
N PRO A 2 16.11 -1.19 5.74
CA PRO A 2 16.48 -2.61 5.84
C PRO A 2 16.32 -3.20 7.25
N LEU A 3 16.05 -2.37 8.25
CA LEU A 3 15.88 -2.77 9.65
C LEU A 3 14.41 -3.03 10.01
N ASP A 4 13.48 -2.72 9.10
CA ASP A 4 12.05 -2.93 9.32
C ASP A 4 11.67 -4.38 9.13
N GLY A 5 10.75 -4.84 9.97
CA GLY A 5 10.25 -6.20 9.92
C GLY A 5 11.11 -7.19 10.68
N ASN A 6 10.50 -8.34 10.93
CA ASN A 6 10.88 -9.20 12.03
C ASN A 6 11.10 -10.64 11.57
N GLY A 7 12.25 -11.20 11.97
CA GLY A 7 12.67 -12.53 11.56
C GLY A 7 12.19 -13.65 12.48
N GLY A 8 12.23 -14.88 11.98
CA GLY A 8 12.12 -16.09 12.81
C GLY A 8 10.70 -16.57 13.12
N TYR A 9 9.67 -15.87 12.63
CA TYR A 9 8.29 -16.32 12.63
C TYR A 9 7.56 -15.90 11.36
N SER A 10 6.36 -16.44 11.15
CA SER A 10 5.42 -16.02 10.12
C SER A 10 4.09 -15.68 10.77
N VAL A 11 3.56 -14.49 10.50
CA VAL A 11 2.28 -14.05 11.05
C VAL A 11 1.11 -14.77 10.36
N ARG A 12 0.16 -15.26 11.15
CA ARG A 12 -1.06 -15.92 10.68
C ARG A 12 -2.28 -15.01 10.69
N ARG A 13 -2.36 -14.10 11.66
CA ARG A 13 -3.44 -13.11 11.79
C ARG A 13 -3.07 -12.00 12.76
N TYR A 14 -3.50 -10.79 12.45
CA TYR A 14 -3.57 -9.68 13.39
C TYR A 14 -5.01 -9.47 13.87
N THR A 15 -5.18 -9.11 15.13
CA THR A 15 -6.44 -8.57 15.66
C THR A 15 -6.15 -7.24 16.34
N LEU A 16 -6.72 -6.16 15.79
CA LEU A 16 -6.55 -4.79 16.28
C LEU A 16 -7.81 -4.36 17.04
N ASP A 17 -7.70 -4.19 18.36
CA ASP A 17 -8.80 -3.77 19.23
C ASP A 17 -8.57 -2.33 19.71
N PHE A 18 -9.34 -1.38 19.19
CA PHE A 18 -9.16 0.06 19.42
C PHE A 18 -10.38 0.66 20.11
N ASP A 19 -10.14 1.30 21.26
CA ASP A 19 -11.14 1.98 22.05
C ASP A 19 -11.23 3.49 21.73
N TRP A 20 -11.34 3.83 20.45
CA TRP A 20 -11.21 5.20 19.95
C TRP A 20 -12.18 6.18 20.63
N ARG A 21 -11.67 7.37 20.98
CA ARG A 21 -12.39 8.36 21.81
C ARG A 21 -12.81 9.60 21.03
N ALA A 22 -11.84 10.33 20.49
CA ALA A 22 -12.01 11.56 19.74
C ALA A 22 -10.73 11.80 18.91
N PRO A 23 -10.74 12.70 17.93
CA PRO A 23 -9.53 13.06 17.19
C PRO A 23 -8.44 13.49 18.18
N ARG A 24 -7.19 13.10 17.90
CA ARG A 24 -6.00 13.49 18.69
C ARG A 24 -6.06 13.12 20.19
N THR A 25 -6.99 12.26 20.61
CA THR A 25 -7.16 11.88 22.01
C THR A 25 -6.61 10.48 22.23
N PRO A 26 -5.63 10.27 23.13
CA PRO A 26 -5.11 8.94 23.44
C PRO A 26 -6.19 7.98 23.93
N PHE A 27 -6.06 6.70 23.58
CA PHE A 27 -7.07 5.69 23.90
C PHE A 27 -6.49 4.30 24.13
N GLY A 28 -7.24 3.44 24.83
CA GLY A 28 -6.82 2.06 25.09
C GLY A 28 -6.84 1.21 23.82
N ALA A 29 -5.74 0.49 23.58
CA ALA A 29 -5.60 -0.37 22.41
C ALA A 29 -5.00 -1.73 22.80
N THR A 30 -5.31 -2.74 22.00
CA THR A 30 -4.69 -4.05 22.08
C THR A 30 -4.46 -4.62 20.70
N THR A 31 -3.25 -5.10 20.47
CA THR A 31 -2.90 -5.89 19.29
C THR A 31 -2.64 -7.32 19.70
N THR A 32 -3.29 -8.25 19.01
CA THR A 32 -3.04 -9.69 19.15
C THR A 32 -2.49 -10.22 17.83
N VAL A 33 -1.30 -10.82 17.87
CA VAL A 33 -0.65 -11.44 16.72
C VAL A 33 -0.58 -12.93 16.96
N SER A 34 -1.24 -13.71 16.10
CA SER A 34 -1.07 -15.16 16.06
C SER A 34 -0.01 -15.48 15.02
N ALA A 35 1.01 -16.26 15.39
CA ALA A 35 2.16 -16.54 14.53
C ALA A 35 2.61 -18.00 14.61
N THR A 36 3.53 -18.39 13.73
CA THR A 36 4.22 -19.68 13.76
C THR A 36 5.72 -19.44 13.66
N ALA A 37 6.47 -20.01 14.59
CA ALA A 37 7.92 -19.86 14.61
C ALA A 37 8.56 -20.64 13.46
N THR A 38 9.38 -19.99 12.64
CA THR A 38 10.11 -20.62 11.52
C THR A 38 11.44 -21.23 11.98
N GLN A 39 11.90 -20.83 13.17
CA GLN A 39 13.03 -21.36 13.93
C GLN A 39 12.68 -21.45 15.42
N ALA A 40 13.57 -21.96 16.27
CA ALA A 40 13.36 -21.90 17.71
C ALA A 40 13.63 -20.49 18.22
N LEU A 41 12.75 -19.95 19.07
CA LEU A 41 12.80 -18.55 19.52
C LEU A 41 12.94 -18.50 21.05
N SER A 42 14.08 -17.99 21.52
CA SER A 42 14.23 -17.54 22.91
C SER A 42 13.74 -16.10 23.10
N ARG A 43 13.66 -15.33 22.01
CA ARG A 43 13.09 -13.99 21.90
C ARG A 43 12.63 -13.75 20.46
N PHE A 44 11.79 -12.75 20.25
CA PHE A 44 11.40 -12.22 18.94
C PHE A 44 11.02 -10.75 19.09
N ASP A 45 10.91 -10.04 17.98
CA ASP A 45 10.76 -8.59 17.93
C ASP A 45 9.49 -8.21 17.14
N LEU A 46 9.01 -6.98 17.34
CA LEU A 46 7.83 -6.37 16.71
C LEU A 46 8.12 -4.87 16.54
N ASP A 47 7.95 -4.35 15.33
CA ASP A 47 7.98 -2.92 15.05
C ASP A 47 6.86 -2.23 15.84
N PHE A 48 7.21 -1.36 16.78
CA PHE A 48 6.26 -0.63 17.61
C PHE A 48 6.87 0.63 18.22
N ALA A 49 6.43 1.81 17.80
CA ALA A 49 6.95 3.11 18.22
C ALA A 49 5.83 4.05 18.74
N GLY A 50 6.22 5.16 19.38
CA GLY A 50 5.36 6.28 19.82
C GLY A 50 4.34 6.03 20.95
N ASN A 51 3.84 4.81 21.09
CA ASN A 51 2.71 4.49 21.97
C ASN A 51 3.13 4.11 23.40
N THR A 52 2.23 4.29 24.38
CA THR A 52 2.51 3.90 25.78
C THR A 52 2.24 2.41 25.99
N LEU A 53 3.30 1.62 26.12
CA LEU A 53 3.23 0.17 26.35
C LEU A 53 2.71 -0.15 27.77
N HIS A 54 1.78 -1.10 27.90
CA HIS A 54 1.31 -1.60 29.19
C HIS A 54 1.76 -3.03 29.46
N THR A 55 1.13 -4.02 28.82
CA THR A 55 1.37 -5.44 29.10
C THR A 55 1.64 -6.21 27.83
N VAL A 56 2.58 -7.16 27.90
CA VAL A 56 2.87 -8.11 26.84
C VAL A 56 2.72 -9.51 27.41
N THR A 57 1.94 -10.34 26.72
CA THR A 57 1.78 -11.76 27.04
C THR A 57 2.08 -12.60 25.81
N VAL A 58 2.68 -13.77 26.02
CA VAL A 58 2.83 -14.81 25.01
C VAL A 58 2.09 -16.05 25.52
N ASP A 59 1.12 -16.52 24.73
CA ASP A 59 0.21 -17.61 25.07
C ASP A 59 -0.48 -17.41 26.44
N GLY A 60 -0.90 -16.17 26.69
CA GLY A 60 -1.57 -15.75 27.93
C GLY A 60 -0.65 -15.64 29.15
N THR A 61 0.63 -15.98 29.03
CA THR A 61 1.62 -15.85 30.10
C THR A 61 2.37 -14.52 29.96
N PRO A 62 2.59 -13.74 31.04
CA PRO A 62 3.42 -12.54 30.98
C PRO A 62 4.79 -12.80 30.36
N ALA A 63 5.19 -11.94 29.43
CA ALA A 63 6.50 -11.97 28.79
C ALA A 63 7.32 -10.75 29.20
N LYS A 64 8.65 -10.86 29.22
CA LYS A 64 9.50 -9.69 29.39
C LYS A 64 9.53 -8.93 28.07
N ALA A 65 9.34 -7.62 28.13
CA ALA A 65 9.34 -6.75 26.95
C ALA A 65 10.25 -5.54 27.19
N VAL A 66 11.05 -5.18 26.18
CA VAL A 66 11.96 -4.04 26.21
C VAL A 66 11.80 -3.27 24.91
N ARG A 67 11.75 -1.94 24.98
CA ARG A 67 11.82 -1.07 23.80
C ARG A 67 13.28 -0.85 23.42
N ASP A 68 13.61 -1.03 22.15
CA ASP A 68 14.92 -0.72 21.58
C ASP A 68 14.73 0.09 20.30
N GLY A 69 14.81 1.43 20.40
CA GLY A 69 14.37 2.32 19.33
C GLY A 69 12.89 2.11 18.99
N ASP A 70 12.64 1.73 17.74
CA ASP A 70 11.32 1.41 17.20
C ASP A 70 10.88 -0.03 17.42
N GLU A 71 11.72 -0.86 18.05
CA GLU A 71 11.45 -2.28 18.25
C GLU A 71 10.89 -2.57 19.64
N LEU A 72 10.02 -3.58 19.70
CA LEU A 72 9.55 -4.22 20.93
C LEU A 72 10.14 -5.63 21.03
N VAL A 73 11.24 -5.75 21.76
CA VAL A 73 11.92 -7.02 22.02
C VAL A 73 11.13 -7.83 23.05
N VAL A 74 10.56 -8.97 22.65
CA VAL A 74 9.74 -9.85 23.49
C VAL A 74 10.49 -11.13 23.84
N THR A 75 10.67 -11.40 25.13
CA THR A 75 11.22 -12.65 25.66
C THR A 75 10.11 -13.45 26.35
N PRO A 76 9.61 -14.54 25.74
CA PRO A 76 8.59 -15.38 26.35
C PRO A 76 9.14 -16.13 27.59
N ALA A 77 8.24 -16.50 28.51
CA ALA A 77 8.62 -17.25 29.71
C ALA A 77 9.18 -18.65 29.42
N LYS A 78 8.79 -19.23 28.28
CA LYS A 78 9.32 -20.48 27.74
C LYS A 78 9.72 -20.25 26.28
N PRO A 79 10.89 -20.74 25.83
CA PRO A 79 11.25 -20.69 24.42
C PRO A 79 10.18 -21.34 23.54
N ILE A 80 9.95 -20.74 22.37
CA ILE A 80 9.01 -21.27 21.38
C ILE A 80 9.79 -22.21 20.45
N ALA A 81 9.34 -23.45 20.33
CA ALA A 81 9.99 -24.42 19.44
C ALA A 81 9.77 -24.05 17.97
N ARG A 82 10.69 -24.46 17.09
CA ARG A 82 10.51 -24.38 15.64
C ARG A 82 9.21 -25.08 15.22
N GLY A 83 8.39 -24.42 14.41
CA GLY A 83 7.07 -24.90 13.99
C GLY A 83 5.97 -24.72 15.04
N GLY A 84 6.31 -24.24 16.24
CA GLY A 84 5.35 -23.94 17.29
C GLY A 84 4.50 -22.72 16.92
N THR A 85 3.19 -22.82 17.15
CA THR A 85 2.28 -21.68 17.09
C THR A 85 2.28 -20.94 18.41
N PHE A 86 2.25 -19.62 18.38
CA PHE A 86 2.14 -18.79 19.57
C PHE A 86 1.25 -17.58 19.30
N THR A 87 0.73 -16.98 20.35
CA THR A 87 -0.02 -15.73 20.30
C THR A 87 0.62 -14.70 21.21
N VAL A 88 1.04 -13.59 20.64
CA VAL A 88 1.47 -12.41 21.42
C VAL A 88 0.31 -11.42 21.51
N ARG A 89 0.03 -10.95 22.73
CA ARG A 89 -0.95 -9.90 22.99
C ARG A 89 -0.25 -8.73 23.66
N VAL A 90 -0.31 -7.57 23.02
CA VAL A 90 0.27 -6.31 23.47
C VAL A 90 -0.87 -5.35 23.79
N ALA A 91 -0.98 -4.92 25.04
CA ALA A 91 -1.88 -3.84 25.45
C ALA A 91 -1.10 -2.54 25.61
N TYR A 92 -1.66 -1.45 25.12
CA TYR A 92 -1.01 -0.14 25.07
C TYR A 92 -2.05 0.99 25.06
N THR A 93 -1.61 2.22 25.29
CA THR A 93 -2.38 3.42 24.94
C THR A 93 -1.89 3.91 23.59
N ALA A 94 -2.79 3.92 22.60
CA ALA A 94 -2.53 4.54 21.31
C ALA A 94 -2.49 6.06 21.46
N ASP A 95 -1.53 6.72 20.82
CA ASP A 95 -1.40 8.18 20.79
C ASP A 95 -1.62 8.74 19.36
N PRO A 96 -2.85 9.20 19.02
CA PRO A 96 -3.17 9.73 17.69
C PRO A 96 -2.61 11.12 17.40
N THR A 97 -1.78 11.67 18.28
CA THR A 97 -1.03 12.90 18.02
C THR A 97 0.32 12.65 17.33
N GLN A 98 0.83 11.43 17.43
CA GLN A 98 2.11 11.05 16.84
C GLN A 98 1.99 10.89 15.33
N ARG A 99 2.94 11.48 14.61
CA ARG A 99 3.18 11.29 13.17
C ARG A 99 4.67 11.27 12.92
N ARG A 100 5.07 10.67 11.80
CA ARG A 100 6.42 10.80 11.27
C ARG A 100 6.40 11.66 10.03
N HIS A 101 7.48 12.42 9.85
CA HIS A 101 7.66 13.32 8.72
C HIS A 101 8.75 12.79 7.79
N ARG A 102 8.58 12.99 6.48
CA ARG A 102 9.54 12.70 5.41
C ARG A 102 9.57 13.85 4.43
N ASP A 103 10.72 14.01 3.77
CA ASP A 103 10.94 15.05 2.77
C ASP A 103 10.64 14.57 1.33
N ASP A 104 9.76 13.57 1.14
CA ASP A 104 9.32 13.03 -0.16
C ASP A 104 7.79 13.06 -0.34
N ALA A 105 7.23 12.38 -1.34
CA ALA A 105 5.80 12.51 -1.67
C ALA A 105 4.85 12.14 -0.50
N ILE A 106 5.28 11.24 0.39
CA ILE A 106 4.51 10.83 1.57
C ILE A 106 5.07 11.55 2.79
N GLN A 107 4.70 12.82 2.92
CA GLN A 107 5.29 13.71 3.91
C GLN A 107 4.95 13.31 5.34
N ASP A 108 3.67 13.11 5.65
CA ASP A 108 3.21 12.74 6.98
C ASP A 108 2.49 11.40 6.98
N TYR A 109 2.94 10.48 7.83
CA TYR A 109 2.32 9.15 7.97
C TYR A 109 2.10 8.77 9.45
N GLY A 110 1.14 7.88 9.67
CA GLY A 110 0.56 7.46 10.94
C GLY A 110 -0.92 7.82 11.05
N TRP A 111 -1.29 8.47 12.16
CA TRP A 111 -2.64 8.93 12.42
C TRP A 111 -2.93 10.27 11.72
N VAL A 112 -3.97 10.27 10.88
CA VAL A 112 -4.43 11.47 10.19
C VAL A 112 -5.80 11.88 10.76
N PRO A 113 -5.89 12.94 11.57
CA PRO A 113 -7.13 13.46 12.10
C PRO A 113 -7.93 14.18 11.01
N THR A 114 -9.24 14.02 11.09
CA THR A 114 -10.23 14.82 10.35
C THR A 114 -10.97 15.73 11.32
N ALA A 115 -11.87 16.58 10.83
CA ALA A 115 -12.66 17.48 11.68
C ALA A 115 -13.49 16.75 12.75
N ASP A 116 -13.94 15.53 12.47
CA ASP A 116 -14.81 14.73 13.34
C ASP A 116 -14.28 13.34 13.67
N GLY A 117 -13.07 13.03 13.23
CA GLY A 117 -12.60 11.65 13.15
C GLY A 117 -11.10 11.48 12.92
N THR A 118 -10.75 10.34 12.34
CA THR A 118 -9.38 10.01 11.93
C THR A 118 -9.41 9.00 10.78
N LEU A 119 -8.39 9.02 9.93
CA LEU A 119 -8.02 7.92 9.04
C LEU A 119 -6.56 7.53 9.27
N LEU A 120 -6.12 6.44 8.65
CA LEU A 120 -4.72 5.98 8.70
C LEU A 120 -4.03 6.20 7.35
N SER A 121 -2.75 6.58 7.42
CA SER A 121 -1.80 6.64 6.31
C SER A 121 -0.54 5.91 6.77
N LEU A 122 -0.32 4.66 6.35
CA LEU A 122 0.71 3.81 6.98
C LEU A 122 1.89 3.46 6.09
N GLN A 123 1.86 3.84 4.81
CA GLN A 123 3.03 3.69 3.95
C GLN A 123 4.09 4.74 4.32
N PRO A 124 5.40 4.41 4.29
CA PRO A 124 5.97 3.08 4.06
C PRO A 124 5.93 2.13 5.27
N ASP A 125 6.25 2.63 6.46
CA ASP A 125 6.49 1.83 7.68
C ASP A 125 5.77 2.44 8.91
N GLY A 126 4.61 3.05 8.65
CA GLY A 126 3.80 3.76 9.62
C GLY A 126 2.98 2.90 10.54
N ALA A 127 2.82 1.60 10.25
CA ALA A 127 2.01 0.73 11.08
C ALA A 127 2.56 0.64 12.50
N ARG A 128 3.89 0.66 12.66
CA ARG A 128 4.57 0.70 13.98
C ARG A 128 4.10 1.84 14.90
N MET A 129 3.64 2.96 14.33
CA MET A 129 3.12 4.11 15.08
C MET A 129 1.68 3.91 15.57
N VAL A 130 0.99 2.88 15.08
CA VAL A 130 -0.43 2.61 15.32
C VAL A 130 -0.62 1.31 16.09
N PHE A 131 0.11 0.26 15.72
CA PHE A 131 0.06 -1.06 16.35
C PHE A 131 1.39 -1.83 16.22
N PRO A 132 1.73 -2.71 17.18
CA PRO A 132 2.86 -3.62 17.04
C PRO A 132 2.68 -4.55 15.84
N ALA A 133 3.67 -4.57 14.94
CA ALA A 133 3.60 -5.34 13.70
C ALA A 133 4.97 -5.94 13.33
N ASP A 134 4.94 -6.85 12.36
CA ASP A 134 6.09 -7.09 11.49
C ASP A 134 5.87 -6.19 10.26
N ASP A 135 6.43 -4.97 10.32
CA ASP A 135 6.09 -3.84 9.45
C ASP A 135 6.97 -3.79 8.19
N HIS A 136 6.92 -4.89 7.43
CA HIS A 136 7.69 -5.04 6.21
C HIS A 136 6.78 -5.39 5.03
N PRO A 137 6.99 -4.81 3.83
CA PRO A 137 6.05 -4.91 2.71
C PRO A 137 5.83 -6.36 2.22
N SER A 138 6.79 -7.25 2.44
CA SER A 138 6.66 -8.66 2.06
C SER A 138 5.85 -9.50 3.05
N VAL A 139 5.65 -9.01 4.29
CA VAL A 139 4.96 -9.74 5.34
C VAL A 139 3.48 -9.44 5.28
N ARG A 140 2.70 -10.48 5.04
CA ARG A 140 1.25 -10.36 4.84
C ARG A 140 0.50 -11.30 5.75
N ALA A 141 -0.56 -10.78 6.37
CA ALA A 141 -1.48 -11.58 7.15
C ALA A 141 -2.90 -11.03 7.07
N PRO A 142 -3.93 -11.86 7.28
CA PRO A 142 -5.30 -11.38 7.48
C PRO A 142 -5.41 -10.53 8.76
N PHE A 143 -6.30 -9.54 8.73
CA PHE A 143 -6.60 -8.67 9.87
C PHE A 143 -8.04 -8.82 10.31
N THR A 144 -8.25 -8.77 11.63
CA THR A 144 -9.55 -8.50 12.24
C THR A 144 -9.49 -7.14 12.91
N PHE A 145 -10.31 -6.21 12.44
CA PHE A 145 -10.43 -4.89 13.02
C PHE A 145 -11.59 -4.86 13.97
N ARG A 146 -11.37 -4.20 15.09
CA ARG A 146 -12.23 -4.29 16.24
C ARG A 146 -12.26 -2.90 16.89
N VAL A 147 -13.18 -2.03 16.44
CA VAL A 147 -13.12 -0.60 16.74
C VAL A 147 -14.35 -0.14 17.50
N THR A 148 -14.14 0.46 18.67
CA THR A 148 -15.21 1.07 19.48
C THR A 148 -15.22 2.57 19.25
N THR A 149 -16.36 3.12 18.84
CA THR A 149 -16.53 4.55 18.57
C THR A 149 -17.61 5.16 19.47
N PRO A 150 -17.57 6.48 19.73
CA PRO A 150 -18.74 7.23 20.20
C PRO A 150 -19.99 6.97 19.33
N PRO A 151 -21.21 7.12 19.88
CA PRO A 151 -22.44 7.04 19.09
C PRO A 151 -22.45 8.09 17.98
N GLY A 152 -23.07 7.76 16.84
CA GLY A 152 -23.19 8.67 15.69
C GLY A 152 -21.97 8.73 14.78
N LEU A 153 -20.91 7.96 15.06
CA LEU A 153 -19.74 7.79 14.19
C LEU A 153 -19.68 6.38 13.61
N THR A 154 -19.18 6.28 12.39
CA THR A 154 -18.96 5.03 11.65
C THR A 154 -17.47 4.72 11.65
N ALA A 155 -17.10 3.48 11.96
CA ALA A 155 -15.76 2.97 11.65
C ALA A 155 -15.82 2.10 10.39
N VAL A 156 -14.84 2.29 9.50
CA VAL A 156 -14.61 1.49 8.30
C VAL A 156 -13.17 1.00 8.26
N ALA A 157 -12.93 -0.19 7.72
CA ALA A 157 -11.59 -0.72 7.52
C ALA A 157 -11.53 -1.53 6.22
N ASN A 158 -10.34 -2.04 5.87
CA ASN A 158 -10.18 -2.97 4.76
C ASN A 158 -11.16 -4.16 4.89
N GLY A 159 -11.52 -4.76 3.75
CA GLY A 159 -12.37 -5.95 3.74
C GLY A 159 -13.80 -5.68 4.20
N ARG A 160 -14.43 -6.62 4.91
CA ARG A 160 -15.90 -6.70 5.08
C ARG A 160 -16.31 -6.32 6.48
N LEU A 161 -17.40 -5.56 6.58
CA LEU A 161 -18.11 -5.41 7.85
C LEU A 161 -18.71 -6.77 8.25
N VAL A 162 -18.22 -7.34 9.35
CA VAL A 162 -18.77 -8.56 9.94
C VAL A 162 -20.02 -8.24 10.75
N GLY A 163 -20.01 -7.10 11.44
CA GLY A 163 -21.17 -6.59 12.17
C GLY A 163 -20.80 -5.43 13.07
N HIS A 164 -21.83 -4.79 13.64
CA HIS A 164 -21.68 -3.77 14.67
C HIS A 164 -22.64 -4.03 15.83
N VAL A 165 -22.19 -3.74 17.05
CA VAL A 165 -22.97 -3.95 18.28
C VAL A 165 -22.94 -2.69 19.13
N ARG A 166 -24.11 -2.20 19.53
CA ARG A 166 -24.22 -1.12 20.51
C ARG A 166 -23.89 -1.64 21.90
N GLN A 167 -22.97 -0.95 22.58
CA GLN A 167 -22.53 -1.26 23.93
C GLN A 167 -23.47 -0.65 24.98
N PRO A 168 -23.45 -1.13 26.25
CA PRO A 168 -24.30 -0.59 27.32
C PRO A 168 -24.12 0.91 27.59
N ASP A 169 -22.92 1.44 27.35
CA ASP A 169 -22.59 2.86 27.48
C ASP A 169 -23.02 3.72 26.26
N GLY A 170 -23.69 3.10 25.28
CA GLY A 170 -24.18 3.74 24.08
C GLY A 170 -23.18 3.80 22.92
N ARG A 171 -21.90 3.44 23.13
CA ARG A 171 -20.88 3.38 22.08
C ARG A 171 -21.13 2.24 21.11
N ILE A 172 -20.51 2.30 19.93
CA ILE A 172 -20.71 1.29 18.88
C ILE A 172 -19.42 0.54 18.64
N ARG A 173 -19.51 -0.79 18.68
CA ARG A 173 -18.41 -1.69 18.39
C ARG A 173 -18.52 -2.23 16.98
N TRP A 174 -17.64 -1.82 16.10
CA TRP A 174 -17.54 -2.27 14.71
C TRP A 174 -16.54 -3.41 14.60
N THR A 175 -16.84 -4.42 13.79
CA THR A 175 -15.94 -5.53 13.50
C THR A 175 -15.81 -5.73 12.00
N TYR A 176 -14.57 -5.67 11.50
CA TYR A 176 -14.24 -5.97 10.10
C TYR A 176 -13.27 -7.15 10.02
N ASP A 177 -13.34 -7.89 8.92
CA ASP A 177 -12.34 -8.89 8.54
C ASP A 177 -11.78 -8.48 7.18
N SER A 178 -10.46 -8.47 7.03
CA SER A 178 -9.80 -8.03 5.79
C SER A 178 -10.10 -8.95 4.59
N GLU A 179 -10.63 -10.16 4.83
CA GLU A 179 -10.92 -11.25 3.89
C GLU A 179 -9.71 -11.83 3.14
N HIS A 180 -8.65 -11.04 2.98
CA HIS A 180 -7.40 -11.41 2.34
C HIS A 180 -6.21 -10.95 3.19
N PRO A 181 -5.06 -11.65 3.11
CA PRO A 181 -3.81 -11.14 3.67
C PRO A 181 -3.38 -9.83 3.01
N LEU A 182 -2.94 -8.87 3.83
CA LEU A 182 -2.33 -7.61 3.40
C LEU A 182 -1.07 -7.32 4.23
N ALA A 183 -0.19 -6.48 3.69
CA ALA A 183 0.93 -5.91 4.44
C ALA A 183 0.44 -4.84 5.43
N ALA A 184 1.20 -4.62 6.50
CA ALA A 184 0.81 -3.67 7.54
C ALA A 184 0.68 -2.22 7.01
N GLN A 185 1.56 -1.83 6.09
CA GLN A 185 1.53 -0.55 5.39
C GLN A 185 0.25 -0.28 4.57
N LEU A 186 -0.47 -1.34 4.16
CA LEU A 186 -1.71 -1.26 3.37
C LEU A 186 -2.98 -1.25 4.23
N VAL A 187 -2.84 -1.24 5.56
CA VAL A 187 -3.98 -1.20 6.47
C VAL A 187 -4.65 0.17 6.39
N GLN A 188 -5.96 0.14 6.12
CA GLN A 188 -6.85 1.29 6.19
C GLN A 188 -7.84 1.12 7.34
N LEU A 189 -7.99 2.18 8.12
CA LEU A 189 -9.02 2.37 9.12
C LEU A 189 -9.41 3.84 9.12
N ALA A 190 -10.69 4.13 8.97
CA ALA A 190 -11.24 5.47 9.17
C ALA A 190 -12.42 5.46 10.13
N ILE A 191 -12.53 6.52 10.92
CA ILE A 191 -13.57 6.76 11.92
C ILE A 191 -14.07 8.19 11.69
N GLY A 192 -15.38 8.40 11.57
CA GLY A 192 -15.96 9.72 11.30
C GLY A 192 -17.43 9.62 10.96
N ARG A 193 -18.05 10.73 10.53
CA ARG A 193 -19.39 10.72 9.93
C ARG A 193 -19.28 10.39 8.45
N PHE A 194 -19.54 9.12 8.14
CA PHE A 194 -19.44 8.60 6.79
C PHE A 194 -20.74 7.97 6.33
N SER A 195 -21.04 8.22 5.06
CA SER A 195 -21.99 7.48 4.25
C SER A 195 -21.26 6.37 3.49
N VAL A 196 -21.79 5.15 3.54
CA VAL A 196 -21.28 4.02 2.77
C VAL A 196 -22.12 3.88 1.50
N VAL A 197 -21.52 4.19 0.35
CA VAL A 197 -22.19 4.12 -0.96
C VAL A 197 -21.79 2.81 -1.62
N ASN A 198 -22.79 1.95 -1.88
CA ASN A 198 -22.55 0.66 -2.51
C ASN A 198 -22.83 0.72 -4.01
N GLY A 199 -21.96 0.10 -4.78
CA GLY A 199 -22.08 -0.10 -6.22
C GLY A 199 -21.74 -1.53 -6.60
N THR A 200 -21.69 -1.80 -7.91
CA THR A 200 -21.34 -3.11 -8.44
C THR A 200 -20.44 -2.94 -9.65
N GLY A 201 -19.25 -3.53 -9.57
CA GLY A 201 -18.26 -3.61 -10.63
C GLY A 201 -18.46 -4.82 -11.54
N PRO A 202 -17.48 -5.08 -12.44
CA PRO A 202 -17.50 -6.20 -13.35
C PRO A 202 -17.78 -7.54 -12.65
N ARG A 203 -18.58 -8.39 -13.29
CA ARG A 203 -18.95 -9.74 -12.82
C ARG A 203 -19.54 -9.78 -11.39
N GLY A 204 -20.19 -8.70 -10.97
CA GLY A 204 -20.85 -8.62 -9.67
C GLY A 204 -19.93 -8.28 -8.50
N LEU A 205 -18.71 -7.79 -8.77
CA LEU A 205 -17.77 -7.36 -7.74
C LEU A 205 -18.40 -6.25 -6.88
N PRO A 206 -18.54 -6.40 -5.56
CA PRO A 206 -19.01 -5.33 -4.71
C PRO A 206 -18.05 -4.13 -4.73
N VAL A 207 -18.59 -2.95 -5.04
CA VAL A 207 -17.88 -1.67 -4.88
C VAL A 207 -18.46 -0.95 -3.66
N ARG A 208 -17.61 -0.49 -2.75
CA ARG A 208 -18.02 0.14 -1.49
C ARG A 208 -17.20 1.40 -1.23
N ASP A 209 -17.75 2.53 -1.61
CA ASP A 209 -17.17 3.83 -1.30
C ASP A 209 -17.54 4.24 0.13
N VAL A 210 -16.61 4.93 0.79
CA VAL A 210 -16.81 5.53 2.11
C VAL A 210 -16.58 7.02 1.96
N VAL A 211 -17.63 7.81 2.16
CA VAL A 211 -17.62 9.23 1.82
C VAL A 211 -18.10 10.04 3.02
N PRO A 212 -17.40 11.12 3.42
CA PRO A 212 -17.92 12.08 4.39
C PRO A 212 -19.31 12.55 3.97
N ASP A 213 -20.26 12.64 4.91
CA ASP A 213 -21.68 12.90 4.59
C ASP A 213 -21.88 14.15 3.70
N GLY A 214 -21.08 15.20 3.91
CA GLY A 214 -21.14 16.45 3.14
C GLY A 214 -20.57 16.38 1.72
N LEU A 215 -19.87 15.30 1.36
CA LEU A 215 -19.14 15.16 0.09
C LEU A 215 -19.74 14.12 -0.86
N VAL A 216 -20.81 13.42 -0.44
CA VAL A 216 -21.42 12.32 -1.22
C VAL A 216 -21.79 12.75 -2.64
N ALA A 217 -22.48 13.89 -2.78
CA ALA A 217 -22.90 14.42 -4.08
C ALA A 217 -21.75 15.08 -4.84
N GLY A 218 -20.89 15.84 -4.15
CA GLY A 218 -19.78 16.57 -4.78
C GLY A 218 -18.74 15.65 -5.44
N THR A 219 -18.50 14.48 -4.85
CA THR A 219 -17.52 13.50 -5.35
C THR A 219 -18.13 12.41 -6.24
N GLU A 220 -19.46 12.39 -6.40
CA GLU A 220 -20.18 11.33 -7.14
C GLU A 220 -19.72 11.20 -8.58
N LYS A 221 -19.48 12.33 -9.25
CA LYS A 221 -19.12 12.39 -10.67
C LYS A 221 -17.95 11.47 -11.01
N TYR A 222 -16.89 11.47 -10.20
CA TYR A 222 -15.68 10.70 -10.51
C TYR A 222 -15.63 9.37 -9.77
N ARG A 223 -16.06 9.29 -8.49
CA ARG A 223 -16.07 8.00 -7.77
C ARG A 223 -16.96 6.95 -8.45
N SER A 224 -18.03 7.39 -9.13
CA SER A 224 -18.93 6.51 -9.87
C SER A 224 -18.30 5.87 -11.12
N LEU A 225 -17.11 6.32 -11.56
CA LEU A 225 -16.35 5.73 -12.66
C LEU A 225 -15.59 4.46 -12.24
N THR A 226 -15.47 4.17 -10.95
CA THR A 226 -14.74 3.00 -10.41
C THR A 226 -15.07 1.67 -11.12
N PRO A 227 -16.35 1.31 -11.42
CA PRO A 227 -16.68 0.10 -12.18
C PRO A 227 -16.09 0.05 -13.59
N GLU A 228 -15.98 1.19 -14.27
CA GLU A 228 -15.41 1.32 -15.61
C GLU A 228 -13.89 1.15 -15.56
N HIS A 229 -13.21 1.83 -14.62
CA HIS A 229 -11.77 1.67 -14.40
C HIS A 229 -11.41 0.23 -14.06
N LEU A 230 -12.21 -0.43 -13.22
CA LEU A 230 -12.09 -1.87 -12.93
C LEU A 230 -12.19 -2.71 -14.20
N ALA A 231 -13.17 -2.45 -15.06
CA ALA A 231 -13.34 -3.19 -16.31
C ALA A 231 -12.15 -3.00 -17.25
N TRP A 232 -11.61 -1.77 -17.33
CA TRP A 232 -10.49 -1.42 -18.19
C TRP A 232 -9.18 -2.07 -17.73
N LEU A 233 -8.89 -2.05 -16.43
CA LEU A 233 -7.71 -2.72 -15.86
C LEU A 233 -7.85 -4.25 -15.96
N GLU A 234 -9.04 -4.81 -15.75
CA GLU A 234 -9.25 -6.26 -15.88
C GLU A 234 -9.04 -6.79 -17.30
N GLN A 235 -9.31 -5.98 -18.31
CA GLN A 235 -8.99 -6.33 -19.70
C GLN A 235 -7.48 -6.46 -19.90
N ARG A 236 -6.66 -5.66 -19.20
CA ARG A 236 -5.20 -5.65 -19.34
C ARG A 236 -4.54 -6.66 -18.42
N LEU A 237 -4.80 -6.57 -17.12
CA LEU A 237 -4.13 -7.32 -16.06
C LEU A 237 -4.84 -8.65 -15.72
N GLY A 238 -6.05 -8.86 -16.21
CA GLY A 238 -6.89 -10.00 -15.83
C GLY A 238 -7.75 -9.74 -14.58
N PRO A 239 -8.48 -10.75 -14.08
CA PRO A 239 -9.52 -10.56 -13.07
C PRO A 239 -9.04 -9.87 -11.79
N TYR A 240 -9.84 -8.96 -11.24
CA TYR A 240 -9.53 -8.26 -9.99
C TYR A 240 -9.18 -9.23 -8.85
N PRO A 241 -8.08 -8.98 -8.09
CA PRO A 241 -7.52 -9.99 -7.21
C PRO A 241 -8.25 -10.18 -5.89
N PHE A 242 -9.11 -9.24 -5.47
CA PHE A 242 -9.78 -9.25 -4.17
C PHE A 242 -11.31 -9.40 -4.29
N ARG A 243 -11.97 -9.59 -3.14
CA ARG A 243 -13.44 -9.82 -3.07
C ARG A 243 -14.28 -8.54 -3.18
N ARG A 244 -13.69 -7.37 -2.98
CA ARG A 244 -14.35 -6.06 -3.14
C ARG A 244 -13.31 -4.97 -3.30
N TYR A 245 -13.77 -3.83 -3.81
CA TYR A 245 -13.00 -2.60 -3.91
C TYR A 245 -13.86 -1.41 -3.47
N GLY A 246 -13.26 -0.24 -3.36
CA GLY A 246 -13.96 1.04 -3.22
C GLY A 246 -13.00 2.14 -2.81
N VAL A 247 -13.50 3.36 -2.78
CA VAL A 247 -12.70 4.54 -2.42
C VAL A 247 -13.14 5.12 -1.08
N LEU A 248 -12.19 5.40 -0.20
CA LEU A 248 -12.37 6.25 0.97
C LEU A 248 -12.04 7.69 0.57
N VAL A 249 -13.03 8.58 0.60
CA VAL A 249 -12.80 10.01 0.37
C VAL A 249 -12.20 10.62 1.64
N GLY A 250 -10.93 11.03 1.55
CA GLY A 250 -10.20 11.70 2.62
C GLY A 250 -10.46 13.20 2.63
N ASP A 251 -11.37 13.66 3.49
CA ASP A 251 -11.54 15.09 3.76
C ASP A 251 -10.51 15.56 4.80
N THR A 252 -9.27 15.71 4.33
CA THR A 252 -8.09 15.99 5.15
C THR A 252 -6.98 16.61 4.32
N ASP A 253 -5.95 17.15 4.98
CA ASP A 253 -4.75 17.72 4.35
C ASP A 253 -3.77 16.64 3.86
N LEU A 254 -4.25 15.43 3.54
CA LEU A 254 -3.40 14.41 2.95
C LEU A 254 -2.91 14.90 1.59
N PRO A 255 -1.59 14.95 1.36
CA PRO A 255 -1.06 15.49 0.11
C PRO A 255 -1.21 14.51 -1.06
N VAL A 256 -1.45 13.22 -0.79
CA VAL A 256 -1.48 12.15 -1.77
C VAL A 256 -2.60 11.15 -1.49
N ALA A 257 -3.06 10.48 -2.55
CA ALA A 257 -3.83 9.26 -2.45
C ALA A 257 -2.93 8.09 -2.02
N LEU A 258 -3.54 7.03 -1.47
CA LEU A 258 -2.84 5.81 -1.08
C LEU A 258 -3.66 4.58 -1.45
N GLU A 259 -2.95 3.54 -1.83
CA GLU A 259 -3.46 2.35 -2.50
C GLU A 259 -4.11 1.35 -1.56
N THR A 260 -4.29 1.72 -0.30
CA THR A 260 -4.61 0.82 0.81
C THR A 260 -5.61 -0.28 0.44
N GLN A 261 -5.21 -1.54 0.64
CA GLN A 261 -5.82 -2.69 -0.03
C GLN A 261 -7.33 -2.78 0.13
N SER A 262 -8.05 -2.95 -0.99
CA SER A 262 -9.51 -3.03 -1.10
C SER A 262 -10.31 -1.78 -0.71
N LEU A 263 -9.66 -0.70 -0.26
CA LEU A 263 -10.29 0.57 0.11
C LEU A 263 -9.27 1.72 -0.04
N SER A 264 -8.94 2.11 -1.27
CA SER A 264 -7.95 3.18 -1.54
C SER A 264 -8.43 4.50 -0.94
N VAL A 265 -7.55 5.26 -0.31
CA VAL A 265 -7.88 6.60 0.19
C VAL A 265 -7.50 7.63 -0.85
N VAL A 266 -8.43 8.51 -1.19
CA VAL A 266 -8.24 9.57 -2.19
C VAL A 266 -8.61 10.91 -1.55
N PRO A 267 -7.71 11.92 -1.55
CA PRO A 267 -8.03 13.26 -1.09
C PRO A 267 -9.29 13.82 -1.74
N SER A 268 -10.12 14.50 -0.97
CA SER A 268 -11.37 15.07 -1.50
C SER A 268 -11.11 16.07 -2.64
N ALA A 269 -10.02 16.83 -2.58
CA ALA A 269 -9.62 17.79 -3.60
C ALA A 269 -9.47 17.15 -4.99
N ASP A 270 -8.89 15.96 -5.07
CA ASP A 270 -8.67 15.24 -6.33
C ASP A 270 -9.99 14.83 -6.99
N LEU A 271 -11.01 14.54 -6.17
CA LEU A 271 -12.35 14.17 -6.63
C LEU A 271 -13.27 15.38 -6.87
N LEU A 272 -12.81 16.60 -6.57
CA LEU A 272 -13.53 17.84 -6.80
C LEU A 272 -12.92 18.67 -7.95
N GLY A 273 -11.79 18.22 -8.50
CA GLY A 273 -11.08 18.85 -9.60
C GLY A 273 -11.65 18.52 -10.98
N ASP A 274 -10.77 18.49 -11.98
CA ASP A 274 -11.12 18.08 -13.33
C ASP A 274 -11.11 16.55 -13.50
N GLN A 275 -11.70 16.09 -14.59
CA GLN A 275 -11.87 14.67 -14.85
C GLN A 275 -10.54 13.95 -15.09
N VAL A 276 -9.61 14.57 -15.83
CA VAL A 276 -8.33 13.94 -16.15
C VAL A 276 -7.52 13.72 -14.88
N GLY A 277 -7.42 14.74 -14.02
CA GLY A 277 -6.76 14.62 -12.72
C GLY A 277 -7.39 13.55 -11.82
N ALA A 278 -8.72 13.57 -11.69
CA ALA A 278 -9.44 12.61 -10.85
C ALA A 278 -9.28 11.16 -11.33
N GLU A 279 -9.46 10.90 -12.63
CA GLU A 279 -9.33 9.56 -13.20
C GLU A 279 -7.89 9.04 -13.12
N ARG A 280 -6.89 9.91 -13.29
CA ARG A 280 -5.49 9.53 -13.10
C ARG A 280 -5.26 8.98 -11.69
N ASN A 281 -5.61 9.71 -10.64
CA ASN A 281 -5.43 9.23 -9.27
C ASN A 281 -6.26 7.95 -9.02
N LEU A 282 -7.53 7.90 -9.46
CA LEU A 282 -8.37 6.71 -9.29
C LEU A 282 -7.80 5.46 -9.98
N VAL A 283 -7.29 5.59 -11.21
CA VAL A 283 -6.71 4.47 -11.96
C VAL A 283 -5.36 4.06 -11.38
N HIS A 284 -4.52 5.00 -10.95
CA HIS A 284 -3.25 4.73 -10.27
C HIS A 284 -3.48 3.89 -9.01
N GLU A 285 -4.36 4.35 -8.12
CA GLU A 285 -4.69 3.65 -6.87
C GLU A 285 -5.34 2.28 -7.10
N LEU A 286 -6.13 2.15 -8.17
CA LEU A 286 -6.76 0.89 -8.52
C LEU A 286 -5.77 -0.10 -9.15
N ALA A 287 -4.80 0.37 -9.95
CA ALA A 287 -3.78 -0.48 -10.56
C ALA A 287 -2.93 -1.19 -9.50
N HIS A 288 -2.63 -0.50 -8.40
CA HIS A 288 -1.92 -1.06 -7.25
C HIS A 288 -2.57 -2.31 -6.65
N GLN A 289 -3.89 -2.47 -6.80
CA GLN A 289 -4.58 -3.66 -6.34
C GLN A 289 -4.03 -4.94 -6.99
N TRP A 290 -3.52 -4.87 -8.22
CA TRP A 290 -2.74 -5.93 -8.85
C TRP A 290 -1.24 -5.84 -8.49
N THR A 291 -0.64 -4.66 -8.63
CA THR A 291 0.81 -4.42 -8.52
C THR A 291 1.15 -3.53 -7.31
N GLY A 292 1.51 -4.14 -6.19
CA GLY A 292 1.70 -3.46 -4.90
C GLY A 292 0.98 -4.21 -3.78
N ASP A 293 -0.28 -4.57 -4.01
CA ASP A 293 -1.11 -5.26 -3.03
C ASP A 293 -1.18 -6.77 -3.25
N SER A 294 -1.69 -7.18 -4.42
CA SER A 294 -1.81 -8.61 -4.73
C SER A 294 -0.45 -9.23 -4.98
N VAL A 295 0.34 -8.61 -5.86
CA VAL A 295 1.78 -8.86 -5.97
C VAL A 295 2.49 -7.82 -5.10
N ALA A 296 2.83 -8.21 -3.88
CA ALA A 296 3.54 -7.32 -2.96
C ALA A 296 5.02 -7.23 -3.33
N ILE A 297 5.65 -6.08 -3.04
CA ILE A 297 7.10 -5.94 -3.22
C ILE A 297 7.85 -6.74 -2.14
N ARG A 298 8.95 -7.38 -2.53
CA ARG A 298 9.76 -8.15 -1.58
C ARG A 298 10.51 -7.26 -0.59
N ARG A 299 10.89 -6.06 -1.00
CA ARG A 299 11.63 -5.06 -0.23
C ARG A 299 11.45 -3.71 -0.92
N TRP A 300 11.76 -2.63 -0.21
CA TRP A 300 11.61 -1.27 -0.72
C TRP A 300 12.42 -0.95 -1.98
N SER A 301 13.55 -1.63 -2.25
CA SER A 301 14.27 -1.44 -3.52
C SER A 301 13.58 -2.06 -4.74
N ASP A 302 12.52 -2.84 -4.52
CA ASP A 302 11.64 -3.34 -5.58
C ASP A 302 10.40 -2.42 -5.78
N LEU A 303 10.34 -1.23 -5.16
CA LEU A 303 9.18 -0.32 -5.21
C LEU A 303 8.78 0.12 -6.63
N TRP A 304 9.74 0.19 -7.55
CA TRP A 304 9.47 0.48 -8.97
C TRP A 304 8.46 -0.50 -9.60
N LEU A 305 8.37 -1.74 -9.08
CA LEU A 305 7.37 -2.73 -9.52
C LEU A 305 5.94 -2.40 -9.06
N SER A 306 5.79 -1.55 -8.04
CA SER A 306 4.50 -1.04 -7.58
C SER A 306 4.19 0.26 -8.31
N GLU A 307 4.97 1.32 -8.04
CA GLU A 307 4.72 2.68 -8.53
C GLU A 307 4.88 2.80 -10.04
N GLY A 308 5.88 2.14 -10.63
CA GLY A 308 6.09 2.18 -12.08
C GLY A 308 4.94 1.56 -12.86
N HIS A 309 4.35 0.46 -12.35
CA HIS A 309 3.21 -0.18 -13.00
C HIS A 309 1.95 0.66 -12.84
N ALA A 310 1.66 1.13 -11.62
CA ALA A 310 0.50 1.98 -11.36
C ALA A 310 0.55 3.24 -12.24
N ARG A 311 1.71 3.90 -12.30
CA ARG A 311 1.94 5.08 -13.13
C ARG A 311 1.83 4.80 -14.63
N PHE A 312 2.34 3.65 -15.09
CA PHE A 312 2.21 3.26 -16.48
C PHE A 312 0.74 3.07 -16.90
N TYR A 313 -0.06 2.36 -16.09
CA TYR A 313 -1.48 2.15 -16.40
C TYR A 313 -2.32 3.40 -16.21
N GLU A 314 -1.98 4.27 -15.27
CA GLU A 314 -2.55 5.62 -15.14
C GLU A 314 -2.40 6.39 -16.46
N LEU A 315 -1.17 6.52 -16.96
CA LEU A 315 -0.88 7.29 -18.16
C LEU A 315 -1.47 6.63 -19.41
N LEU A 316 -1.42 5.31 -19.53
CA LEU A 316 -2.06 4.57 -20.62
C LEU A 316 -3.60 4.74 -20.61
N HIS A 317 -4.22 4.81 -19.44
CA HIS A 317 -5.65 5.11 -19.35
C HIS A 317 -5.92 6.54 -19.80
N SER A 318 -5.17 7.51 -19.30
CA SER A 318 -5.27 8.92 -19.67
C SER A 318 -5.20 9.10 -21.19
N ASP A 319 -4.18 8.54 -21.84
CA ASP A 319 -3.96 8.55 -23.29
C ASP A 319 -5.18 8.01 -24.06
N THR A 320 -5.68 6.84 -23.66
CA THR A 320 -6.80 6.17 -24.34
C THR A 320 -8.18 6.80 -24.08
N HIS A 321 -8.28 7.76 -23.15
CA HIS A 321 -9.53 8.45 -22.80
C HIS A 321 -9.48 9.96 -23.06
N GLY A 322 -8.59 10.40 -23.96
CA GLY A 322 -8.52 11.79 -24.40
C GLY A 322 -7.87 12.74 -23.39
N GLY A 323 -7.09 12.18 -22.46
CA GLY A 323 -6.25 12.91 -21.51
C GLY A 323 -4.86 13.20 -22.08
N ILE A 324 -3.84 12.91 -21.28
CA ILE A 324 -2.44 13.19 -21.59
C ILE A 324 -1.88 12.05 -22.44
N ASP A 325 -1.19 12.41 -23.53
CA ASP A 325 -0.52 11.47 -24.43
C ASP A 325 0.62 10.72 -23.72
N LEU A 326 0.63 9.39 -23.87
CA LEU A 326 1.60 8.53 -23.19
C LEU A 326 3.02 8.73 -23.73
N GLU A 327 3.19 8.83 -25.05
CA GLU A 327 4.51 8.96 -25.67
C GLU A 327 5.16 10.30 -25.29
N ASP A 328 4.40 11.39 -25.32
CA ASP A 328 4.87 12.71 -24.90
C ASP A 328 5.33 12.72 -23.42
N MET A 329 4.60 12.05 -22.53
CA MET A 329 4.99 11.90 -21.13
C MET A 329 6.25 11.05 -20.97
N MET A 330 6.38 9.95 -21.71
CA MET A 330 7.56 9.09 -21.67
C MET A 330 8.79 9.80 -22.25
N ARG A 331 8.61 10.64 -23.27
CA ARG A 331 9.68 11.49 -23.81
C ARG A 331 10.16 12.49 -22.78
N ALA A 332 9.24 13.22 -22.14
CA ALA A 332 9.58 14.18 -21.08
C ALA A 332 10.25 13.51 -19.87
N ALA A 333 9.83 12.29 -19.52
CA ALA A 333 10.49 11.49 -18.49
C ALA A 333 11.88 11.04 -18.92
N TYR A 334 12.06 10.63 -20.19
CA TYR A 334 13.36 10.24 -20.74
C TYR A 334 14.36 11.40 -20.74
N GLU A 335 13.94 12.59 -21.15
CA GLU A 335 14.75 13.80 -21.15
C GLU A 335 15.36 14.07 -19.76
N GLN A 336 14.58 13.94 -18.69
CA GLN A 336 15.04 14.19 -17.32
C GLN A 336 15.67 12.97 -16.62
N HIS A 337 15.66 11.80 -17.25
CA HIS A 337 15.90 10.54 -16.55
C HIS A 337 17.32 10.43 -15.97
N ASP A 338 18.33 11.00 -16.63
CA ASP A 338 19.70 11.03 -16.11
C ASP A 338 19.84 11.97 -14.91
N GLN A 339 19.14 13.11 -14.90
CA GLN A 339 19.09 14.00 -13.74
C GLN A 339 18.48 13.28 -12.52
N TRP A 340 17.34 12.60 -12.71
CA TRP A 340 16.72 11.85 -11.62
C TRP A 340 17.60 10.68 -11.12
N ARG A 341 18.36 10.02 -12.01
CA ARG A 341 19.32 8.97 -11.59
C ARG A 341 20.43 9.55 -10.72
N HIS A 342 20.91 10.74 -11.07
CA HIS A 342 21.92 11.46 -10.29
C HIS A 342 21.40 11.84 -8.90
N ASP A 343 20.19 12.40 -8.83
CA ASP A 343 19.65 12.96 -7.58
C ASP A 343 19.07 11.89 -6.65
N ASP A 344 18.36 10.90 -7.21
CA ASP A 344 17.53 9.97 -6.44
C ASP A 344 17.98 8.50 -6.51
N GLY A 345 18.93 8.18 -7.39
CA GLY A 345 19.41 6.82 -7.69
C GLY A 345 18.54 6.07 -8.71
N ALA A 346 19.11 5.10 -9.42
CA ALA A 346 18.44 4.31 -10.47
C ALA A 346 17.13 3.63 -9.99
N PRO A 347 16.16 3.31 -10.88
CA PRO A 347 14.82 2.80 -10.53
C PRO A 347 14.76 1.76 -9.40
N ALA A 348 15.65 0.77 -9.41
CA ALA A 348 15.69 -0.33 -8.44
C ALA A 348 16.71 -0.12 -7.30
N GLU A 349 17.20 1.11 -7.10
CA GLU A 349 18.19 1.48 -6.08
C GLU A 349 17.78 2.72 -5.25
N PRO A 350 16.55 2.78 -4.70
CA PRO A 350 16.23 3.82 -3.74
C PRO A 350 17.07 3.76 -2.49
N THR A 351 17.32 4.94 -1.95
CA THR A 351 17.66 5.13 -0.55
C THR A 351 16.40 5.46 0.24
N GLU A 352 16.49 5.45 1.57
CA GLU A 352 15.34 5.81 2.39
C GLU A 352 14.83 7.25 2.14
N PRO A 353 15.66 8.29 1.99
CA PRO A 353 15.19 9.64 1.66
C PRO A 353 14.66 9.80 0.23
N THR A 354 14.96 8.86 -0.68
CA THR A 354 14.61 8.94 -2.11
C THR A 354 13.54 7.92 -2.50
N LEU A 355 12.82 7.38 -1.52
CA LEU A 355 11.91 6.26 -1.73
C LEU A 355 10.69 6.65 -2.57
N PHE A 356 10.05 7.79 -2.31
CA PHE A 356 8.89 8.24 -3.09
C PHE A 356 9.20 9.52 -3.88
N ARG A 357 10.24 9.44 -4.71
CA ARG A 357 10.67 10.50 -5.65
C ARG A 357 10.27 10.19 -7.08
N GLN A 358 10.32 11.19 -7.96
CA GLN A 358 9.89 11.10 -9.37
C GLN A 358 10.44 9.87 -10.11
N MET A 359 11.67 9.47 -9.81
CA MET A 359 12.30 8.27 -10.37
C MET A 359 11.49 6.98 -10.12
N ARG A 360 10.81 6.83 -8.98
CA ARG A 360 9.99 5.63 -8.69
C ARG A 360 8.64 5.63 -9.41
N TYR A 361 8.19 6.78 -9.88
CA TYR A 361 6.96 6.93 -10.65
C TYR A 361 7.29 7.01 -12.14
N ASP A 362 7.42 8.20 -12.69
CA ASP A 362 7.66 8.44 -14.12
C ASP A 362 8.92 7.73 -14.63
N GLY A 363 10.02 7.76 -13.87
CA GLY A 363 11.24 7.06 -14.26
C GLY A 363 11.08 5.54 -14.34
N SER A 364 10.23 4.96 -13.49
CA SER A 364 9.96 3.53 -13.47
C SER A 364 8.91 3.13 -14.52
N ALA A 365 7.92 3.98 -14.78
CA ALA A 365 6.99 3.82 -15.91
C ALA A 365 7.74 3.85 -17.25
N LEU A 366 8.79 4.68 -17.37
CA LEU A 366 9.66 4.73 -18.53
C LEU A 366 10.38 3.40 -18.79
N VAL A 367 10.80 2.67 -17.73
CA VAL A 367 11.40 1.34 -17.88
C VAL A 367 10.39 0.35 -18.47
N LEU A 368 9.13 0.40 -18.04
CA LEU A 368 8.06 -0.44 -18.59
C LEU A 368 7.73 -0.07 -20.03
N TYR A 369 7.71 1.22 -20.37
CA TYR A 369 7.56 1.69 -21.74
C TYR A 369 8.71 1.20 -22.62
N ALA A 370 9.96 1.35 -22.20
CA ALA A 370 11.12 0.83 -22.92
C ALA A 370 11.07 -0.70 -23.10
N LEU A 371 10.57 -1.43 -22.10
CA LEU A 371 10.33 -2.86 -22.21
C LEU A 371 9.26 -3.16 -23.26
N ARG A 372 8.13 -2.44 -23.26
CA ARG A 372 7.07 -2.57 -24.28
C ARG A 372 7.62 -2.34 -25.69
N GLU A 373 8.41 -1.30 -25.90
CA GLU A 373 9.06 -1.01 -27.18
C GLU A 373 10.06 -2.11 -27.59
N LYS A 374 10.77 -2.69 -26.61
CA LYS A 374 11.74 -3.77 -26.85
C LYS A 374 11.08 -5.08 -27.28
N VAL A 375 10.00 -5.50 -26.63
CA VAL A 375 9.40 -6.83 -26.85
C VAL A 375 8.13 -6.81 -27.72
N GLY A 376 7.60 -5.62 -28.00
CA GLY A 376 6.31 -5.40 -28.66
C GLY A 376 5.13 -5.55 -27.70
N GLU A 377 4.05 -4.81 -27.99
CA GLU A 377 2.83 -4.71 -27.16
C GLU A 377 2.23 -6.08 -26.79
N ASP A 378 2.02 -6.97 -27.76
CA ASP A 378 1.44 -8.28 -27.51
C ASP A 378 2.25 -9.12 -26.50
N THR A 379 3.58 -9.00 -26.55
CA THR A 379 4.46 -9.73 -25.61
C THR A 379 4.47 -9.04 -24.26
N PHE A 380 4.51 -7.71 -24.22
CA PHE A 380 4.42 -6.92 -22.99
C PHE A 380 3.12 -7.22 -22.23
N ASP A 381 1.96 -7.20 -22.90
CA ASP A 381 0.67 -7.56 -22.30
C ASP A 381 0.67 -8.97 -21.71
N ARG A 382 1.33 -9.93 -22.37
CA ARG A 382 1.50 -11.28 -21.82
C ARG A 382 2.41 -11.29 -20.60
N ILE A 383 3.48 -10.48 -20.57
CA ILE A 383 4.38 -10.35 -19.41
C ILE A 383 3.59 -9.82 -18.22
N GLU A 384 2.88 -8.71 -18.40
CA GLU A 384 2.09 -8.04 -17.37
C GLU A 384 1.02 -8.96 -16.77
N ARG A 385 0.22 -9.63 -17.62
CA ARG A 385 -0.76 -10.64 -17.17
C ARG A 385 -0.09 -11.80 -16.44
N SER A 386 1.04 -12.27 -16.94
CA SER A 386 1.78 -13.39 -16.33
C SER A 386 2.35 -13.00 -14.98
N TRP A 387 2.83 -11.76 -14.83
CA TRP A 387 3.35 -11.23 -13.58
C TRP A 387 2.29 -11.25 -12.48
N VAL A 388 1.15 -10.59 -12.73
CA VAL A 388 0.07 -10.47 -11.73
C VAL A 388 -0.65 -11.80 -11.46
N THR A 389 -0.63 -12.73 -12.42
CA THR A 389 -1.20 -14.08 -12.23
C THR A 389 -0.25 -15.00 -11.45
N THR A 390 1.04 -15.02 -11.80
CA THR A 390 2.04 -15.94 -11.22
C THR A 390 2.33 -15.62 -9.77
N TYR A 391 2.37 -14.32 -9.43
CA TYR A 391 2.73 -13.84 -8.09
C TYR A 391 1.52 -13.38 -7.26
N ARG A 392 0.29 -13.64 -7.74
CA ARG A 392 -0.94 -13.31 -7.02
C ARG A 392 -0.90 -13.78 -5.56
N GLY A 393 -1.07 -12.84 -4.62
CA GLY A 393 -1.08 -13.12 -3.19
C GLY A 393 0.31 -13.40 -2.58
N ARG A 394 1.40 -13.08 -3.28
CA ARG A 394 2.78 -13.35 -2.84
C ARG A 394 3.63 -12.08 -2.91
N ALA A 395 4.76 -12.09 -2.22
CA ALA A 395 5.80 -11.07 -2.37
C ALA A 395 6.81 -11.48 -3.44
N ALA A 396 7.09 -10.59 -4.38
CA ALA A 396 7.99 -10.79 -5.51
C ALA A 396 8.91 -9.56 -5.67
N GLY A 397 10.02 -9.72 -6.37
CA GLY A 397 11.00 -8.64 -6.54
C GLY A 397 11.59 -8.61 -7.94
N THR A 398 12.53 -7.69 -8.15
CA THR A 398 13.06 -7.37 -9.49
C THR A 398 13.58 -8.59 -10.24
N ALA A 399 14.34 -9.47 -9.58
CA ALA A 399 14.87 -10.69 -10.20
C ALA A 399 13.78 -11.71 -10.60
N ASP A 400 12.62 -11.68 -9.95
CA ASP A 400 11.46 -12.48 -10.36
C ASP A 400 10.80 -11.94 -11.62
N PHE A 401 10.59 -10.62 -11.65
CA PHE A 401 10.01 -9.94 -12.80
C PHE A 401 10.88 -10.15 -14.04
N VAL A 402 12.20 -9.88 -13.95
CA VAL A 402 13.14 -10.08 -15.05
C VAL A 402 13.10 -11.52 -15.56
N ARG A 403 13.14 -12.51 -14.65
CA ARG A 403 13.09 -13.93 -15.04
C ARG A 403 11.78 -14.30 -15.72
N LEU A 404 10.65 -13.81 -15.22
CA LEU A 404 9.33 -14.05 -15.81
C LEU A 404 9.21 -13.38 -17.18
N ALA A 405 9.64 -12.13 -17.29
CA ALA A 405 9.64 -11.36 -18.53
C ALA A 405 10.49 -12.07 -19.60
N SER A 406 11.71 -12.49 -19.26
CA SER A 406 12.58 -13.27 -20.16
C SER A 406 11.91 -14.56 -20.63
N HIS A 407 11.26 -15.28 -19.72
CA HIS A 407 10.57 -16.52 -20.05
C HIS A 407 9.41 -16.30 -21.03
N VAL A 408 8.59 -15.26 -20.80
CA VAL A 408 7.43 -14.94 -21.65
C VAL A 408 7.85 -14.36 -23.00
N ALA A 409 8.93 -13.59 -23.04
CA ALA A 409 9.49 -13.03 -24.26
C ALA A 409 10.24 -14.08 -25.12
N GLY A 410 10.69 -15.17 -24.51
CA GLY A 410 11.47 -16.21 -25.19
C GLY A 410 12.94 -15.82 -25.44
N GLU A 411 13.42 -14.75 -24.81
CA GLU A 411 14.82 -14.29 -24.85
C GLU A 411 15.28 -13.82 -23.46
N ASP A 412 16.59 -13.80 -23.20
CA ASP A 412 17.11 -13.26 -21.95
C ASP A 412 17.08 -11.73 -21.96
N LEU A 413 16.16 -11.15 -21.18
CA LEU A 413 16.02 -9.70 -21.01
C LEU A 413 16.93 -9.13 -19.93
N THR A 414 17.73 -9.94 -19.24
CA THR A 414 18.66 -9.45 -18.20
C THR A 414 19.63 -8.39 -18.73
N PRO A 415 20.29 -8.56 -19.89
CA PRO A 415 21.20 -7.55 -20.42
C PRO A 415 20.50 -6.24 -20.82
N PHE A 416 19.21 -6.32 -21.14
CA PHE A 416 18.39 -5.15 -21.45
C PHE A 416 17.95 -4.43 -20.17
N LEU A 417 17.29 -5.12 -19.23
CA LEU A 417 16.69 -4.51 -18.04
C LEU A 417 17.71 -4.06 -16.99
N THR A 418 18.88 -4.73 -16.89
CA THR A 418 19.88 -4.37 -15.88
C THR A 418 20.32 -2.90 -15.95
N PRO A 419 20.76 -2.36 -17.10
CA PRO A 419 21.15 -0.95 -17.17
C PRO A 419 19.97 0.02 -16.99
N TRP A 420 18.75 -0.34 -17.41
CA TRP A 420 17.56 0.47 -17.12
C TRP A 420 17.29 0.56 -15.61
N LEU A 421 17.46 -0.53 -14.88
CA LEU A 421 17.10 -0.62 -13.46
C LEU A 421 18.20 -0.17 -12.48
N TYR A 422 19.47 -0.36 -12.87
CA TYR A 422 20.64 -0.18 -12.00
C TYR A 422 21.73 0.72 -12.61
N GLY A 423 21.57 1.16 -13.86
CA GLY A 423 22.57 1.99 -14.54
C GLY A 423 22.57 3.43 -14.02
N ALA A 424 23.75 4.04 -13.95
CA ALA A 424 23.90 5.47 -13.66
C ALA A 424 23.39 6.37 -14.81
N HIS A 425 23.38 5.85 -16.03
CA HIS A 425 22.87 6.52 -17.22
C HIS A 425 21.73 5.74 -17.84
N THR A 426 20.81 6.47 -18.46
CA THR A 426 19.64 5.93 -19.14
C THR A 426 20.07 5.33 -20.48
N PRO A 427 19.72 4.06 -20.76
CA PRO A 427 20.03 3.44 -22.04
C PRO A 427 19.29 4.12 -23.20
N PRO A 428 19.78 3.97 -24.45
CA PRO A 428 19.04 4.42 -25.63
C PRO A 428 17.62 3.84 -25.67
N MET A 429 16.63 4.70 -25.93
CA MET A 429 15.23 4.28 -26.02
C MET A 429 14.99 3.40 -27.27
N PRO A 430 14.48 2.16 -27.13
CA PRO A 430 14.05 1.37 -28.28
C PRO A 430 12.95 2.09 -29.06
N GLY A 431 13.00 2.01 -30.40
CA GLY A 431 12.00 2.66 -31.26
C GLY A 431 12.18 4.16 -31.47
N HIS A 432 12.91 4.86 -30.59
CA HIS A 432 13.03 6.33 -30.59
C HIS A 432 14.50 6.80 -30.59
N PRO A 433 15.24 6.66 -31.71
CA PRO A 433 16.64 7.07 -31.80
C PRO A 433 16.85 8.60 -31.75
N ASP A 434 15.77 9.36 -31.92
CA ASP A 434 15.69 10.82 -31.85
C ASP A 434 15.55 11.35 -30.41
N TRP A 435 15.24 10.49 -29.44
CA TRP A 435 15.14 10.90 -28.04
C TRP A 435 16.52 11.03 -27.40
N HIS A 436 16.70 12.10 -26.63
CA HIS A 436 17.97 12.42 -25.96
C HIS A 436 17.71 12.78 -24.51
N VAL A 437 18.57 12.28 -23.61
CA VAL A 437 18.61 12.75 -22.22
C VAL A 437 19.23 14.15 -22.18
N GLU A 438 18.73 15.01 -21.29
CA GLU A 438 19.33 16.31 -21.02
C GLU A 438 20.64 16.14 -20.23
N PRO A 439 21.60 17.07 -20.36
CA PRO A 439 22.80 17.06 -19.54
C PRO A 439 22.45 17.19 -18.05
N VAL A 440 23.11 16.39 -17.21
CA VAL A 440 22.95 16.48 -15.75
C VAL A 440 23.48 17.83 -15.25
N GLU A 441 22.64 18.55 -14.52
CA GLU A 441 22.96 19.77 -13.79
C GLU A 441 23.33 19.45 -12.33
N ASN A 442 24.33 20.15 -11.79
CA ASN A 442 24.87 19.95 -10.43
C ASN A 442 24.25 20.86 -9.38
#